data_AF-A0A317YMP2-F1
#
_entry.id   AF-A0A317YMP2-F1
#
_cell.length_a   1.000
_cell.length_b   1.000
_cell.length_c   1.000
_cell.angle_alpha   90.00
_cell.angle_beta   90.00
_cell.angle_gamma   90.00
#
_symmetry.space_group_name_H-M   'P 1'
#
loop_
_entity.id
_entity.type
_entity.pdbx_description
1 polymer ?
#
loop_
_entity_poly.entity_id
_entity_poly.type
_entity_poly.pdbx_seq_one_letter_code
_entity_poly.pdbx_strand_id
1 'polypeptide(L)'
;EYIHCQNSAGSLLMDCQFCNAIRPGISLYGYYPSEYVQQKVKVHLKPSVQLIANVVQTKTLQAGESVSYGATYTSTDPTTIALLPIGYA
;
A
#
# COMPACT_ATOMS: atom_id res chain seq x y z
N GLU A 1 -12.44 -34.20 -11.59
CA GLU A 1 -13.06 -33.19 -10.71
C GLU A 1 -11.98 -32.25 -10.19
N TYR A 2 -12.29 -30.95 -10.04
CA TYR A 2 -11.36 -29.96 -9.46
C TYR A 2 -11.68 -29.77 -7.98
N ILE A 3 -10.65 -29.87 -7.13
CA ILE A 3 -10.76 -29.76 -5.67
C ILE A 3 -9.78 -28.69 -5.21
N HIS A 4 -10.30 -27.60 -4.62
CA HIS A 4 -9.49 -26.46 -4.21
C HIS A 4 -10.03 -25.74 -2.96
N CYS A 5 -9.16 -25.43 -2.00
CA CYS A 5 -9.53 -24.64 -0.82
C CYS A 5 -8.56 -23.49 -0.49
N GLN A 6 -7.36 -23.47 -1.07
CA GLN A 6 -6.32 -22.51 -0.71
C GLN A 6 -6.50 -21.17 -1.44
N ASN A 7 -6.65 -20.09 -0.68
CA ASN A 7 -6.40 -18.73 -1.15
C ASN A 7 -4.88 -18.43 -1.10
N SER A 8 -4.48 -17.16 -1.23
CA SER A 8 -3.05 -16.77 -1.14
C SER A 8 -2.37 -17.28 0.14
N ALA A 9 -2.98 -17.11 1.31
CA ALA A 9 -2.36 -17.53 2.57
C ALA A 9 -2.24 -19.05 2.68
N GLY A 10 -3.31 -19.77 2.33
CA GLY A 10 -3.31 -21.24 2.34
C GLY A 10 -2.31 -21.84 1.35
N SER A 11 -2.11 -21.20 0.20
CA SER A 11 -1.13 -21.65 -0.81
C SER A 11 0.32 -21.40 -0.38
N LEU A 12 0.53 -20.38 0.47
CA LEU A 12 1.85 -20.00 0.96
C LEU A 12 2.28 -20.79 2.21
N LEU A 13 1.34 -21.32 2.99
CA LEU A 13 1.60 -21.93 4.30
C LEU A 13 1.35 -23.44 4.36
N MET A 14 0.64 -24.02 3.39
CA MET A 14 0.21 -25.42 3.44
C MET A 14 0.38 -26.10 2.07
N ASP A 15 0.67 -27.40 2.08
CA ASP A 15 0.75 -28.20 0.85
C ASP A 15 -0.64 -28.69 0.38
N CYS A 16 -1.60 -28.88 1.29
CA CYS A 16 -2.97 -29.34 1.02
C CYS A 16 -3.08 -30.52 0.03
N GLN A 17 -2.46 -31.66 0.38
CA GLN A 17 -2.34 -32.87 -0.45
C GLN A 17 -3.65 -33.44 -1.06
N PHE A 18 -4.82 -33.10 -0.48
CA PHE A 18 -6.12 -33.50 -1.00
C PHE A 18 -6.62 -32.63 -2.18
N CYS A 19 -6.10 -31.41 -2.31
CA CYS A 19 -6.48 -30.46 -3.35
C CYS A 19 -5.60 -30.63 -4.59
N ASN A 20 -6.15 -30.31 -5.76
CA ASN A 20 -5.43 -30.35 -7.05
C ASN A 20 -5.43 -28.98 -7.78
N ALA A 21 -5.94 -27.94 -7.14
CA ALA A 21 -5.87 -26.56 -7.62
C ALA A 21 -5.84 -25.56 -6.44
N ILE A 22 -5.34 -24.35 -6.71
CA ILE A 22 -5.26 -23.23 -5.75
C ILE A 22 -5.86 -21.96 -6.34
N ARG A 23 -6.24 -21.00 -5.47
CA ARG A 23 -6.87 -19.73 -5.85
C ARG A 23 -6.15 -18.52 -5.25
N PRO A 24 -4.85 -18.31 -5.53
CA PRO A 24 -4.13 -17.13 -5.05
C PRO A 24 -4.66 -15.86 -5.74
N GLY A 25 -4.82 -14.79 -4.96
CA GLY A 25 -5.25 -13.48 -5.44
C GLY A 25 -4.21 -12.42 -5.10
N ILE A 26 -4.31 -11.82 -3.90
CA ILE A 26 -3.47 -10.70 -3.45
C ILE A 26 -1.95 -10.90 -3.63
N SER A 27 -1.46 -12.14 -3.53
CA SER A 27 -0.04 -12.45 -3.66
C SER A 27 0.45 -12.51 -5.10
N LEU A 28 -0.44 -12.70 -6.08
CA LEU A 28 -0.11 -12.51 -7.50
C LEU A 28 0.25 -11.05 -7.80
N TYR A 29 -0.38 -10.10 -7.10
CA TYR A 29 -0.08 -8.67 -7.20
C TYR A 29 1.13 -8.24 -6.36
N GLY A 30 1.80 -9.20 -5.69
CA GLY A 30 3.03 -8.93 -4.95
C GLY A 30 2.86 -8.64 -3.47
N TYR A 31 1.68 -8.87 -2.90
CA TYR A 31 1.39 -8.51 -1.52
C TYR A 31 1.10 -9.74 -0.65
N TYR A 32 1.68 -9.77 0.55
CA TYR A 32 1.36 -10.81 1.53
C TYR A 32 -0.07 -10.59 2.08
N PRO A 33 -0.84 -11.65 2.35
CA PRO A 33 -2.21 -11.52 2.85
C PRO A 33 -2.29 -10.93 4.27
N SER A 34 -1.22 -11.06 5.05
CA SER A 34 -1.05 -10.44 6.37
C SER A 34 0.43 -10.45 6.78
N GLU A 35 0.77 -9.62 7.78
CA GLU A 35 2.10 -9.56 8.39
C GLU A 35 2.54 -10.92 8.95
N TYR A 36 1.62 -11.66 9.57
CA TYR A 36 1.89 -13.02 10.06
C TYR A 36 2.39 -13.95 8.93
N VAL A 37 1.74 -13.92 7.76
CA VAL A 37 2.14 -14.76 6.63
C VAL A 37 3.52 -14.35 6.12
N GLN A 38 3.76 -13.04 5.99
CA GLN A 38 5.05 -12.49 5.57
C GLN A 38 6.21 -12.99 6.44
N GLN A 39 6.02 -13.05 7.76
CA GLN A 39 7.05 -13.50 8.70
C GLN A 39 7.28 -15.03 8.68
N LYS A 40 6.30 -15.80 8.22
CA LYS A 40 6.34 -17.28 8.24
C LYS A 40 6.89 -17.91 6.97
N VAL A 41 6.92 -17.18 5.86
CA VAL A 41 7.32 -17.73 4.56
C VAL A 41 8.65 -17.14 4.08
N LYS A 42 9.40 -17.92 3.29
CA LYS A 42 10.68 -17.49 2.71
C LYS A 42 10.56 -16.92 1.30
N VAL A 43 9.40 -17.09 0.65
CA VAL A 43 9.19 -16.60 -0.71
C VAL A 43 9.11 -15.08 -0.70
N HIS A 44 9.77 -14.45 -1.67
CA HIS A 44 9.76 -13.00 -1.84
C HIS A 44 8.70 -12.61 -2.87
N LEU A 45 7.69 -11.83 -2.45
CA LEU A 45 6.69 -11.25 -3.34
C LEU A 45 7.12 -9.86 -3.81
N LYS A 46 6.84 -9.54 -5.08
CA LYS A 46 7.24 -8.27 -5.70
C LYS A 46 6.01 -7.38 -5.92
N PRO A 47 5.82 -6.30 -5.13
CA PRO A 47 4.71 -5.37 -5.31
C PRO A 47 4.61 -4.85 -6.74
N SER A 48 3.41 -4.93 -7.32
CA SER A 48 3.18 -4.61 -8.73
C SER A 48 2.67 -3.20 -8.99
N VAL A 49 2.26 -2.46 -7.96
CA VAL A 49 1.62 -1.15 -8.10
C VAL A 49 2.48 -0.04 -7.50
N GLN A 50 2.59 1.07 -8.23
CA GLN A 50 3.11 2.35 -7.76
C GLN A 50 2.03 3.43 -7.96
N LEU A 51 1.91 4.35 -7.01
CA LEU A 51 1.09 5.56 -7.12
C LEU A 51 2.02 6.76 -7.15
N ILE A 52 1.99 7.52 -8.26
CA ILE A 52 2.96 8.58 -8.55
C ILE A 52 2.23 9.89 -8.83
N ALA A 53 2.80 11.00 -8.34
CA ALA A 53 2.35 12.36 -8.64
C ALA A 53 3.56 13.30 -8.78
N ASN A 54 3.42 14.36 -9.59
CA ASN A 54 4.42 15.42 -9.71
C ASN A 54 4.04 16.63 -8.85
N VAL A 55 5.04 17.38 -8.38
CA VAL A 55 4.82 18.66 -7.72
C VAL A 55 4.33 19.68 -8.75
N VAL A 56 3.17 20.29 -8.50
CA VAL A 56 2.64 21.37 -9.35
C VAL A 56 3.22 22.71 -8.97
N GLN A 57 3.43 22.94 -7.67
CA GLN A 57 3.95 24.21 -7.15
C GLN A 57 4.61 24.01 -5.79
N THR A 58 5.64 24.80 -5.50
CA THR A 58 6.19 24.98 -4.16
C THR A 58 5.88 26.38 -3.64
N LYS A 59 5.61 26.52 -2.34
CA LYS A 59 5.43 27.81 -1.65
C LYS A 59 6.21 27.79 -0.33
N THR A 60 6.81 28.90 0.07
CA THR A 60 7.30 29.09 1.43
C THR A 60 6.21 29.72 2.29
N LEU A 61 5.81 29.04 3.35
CA LEU A 61 5.00 29.59 4.42
C LEU A 61 5.89 30.32 5.42
N GLN A 62 5.43 31.45 5.94
CA GLN A 62 6.00 32.13 7.09
C GLN A 62 5.32 31.66 8.38
N ALA A 63 5.96 31.92 9.52
CA ALA A 63 5.38 31.66 10.82
C ALA A 63 4.00 32.34 10.97
N GLY A 64 3.00 31.59 11.40
CA GLY A 64 1.61 32.03 11.53
C GLY A 64 0.74 31.81 10.29
N GLU A 65 1.29 31.48 9.12
CA GLU A 65 0.48 31.12 7.95
C GLU A 65 -0.11 29.70 8.09
N SER A 66 -1.36 29.52 7.67
CA SER A 66 -2.06 28.24 7.68
C SER A 66 -2.36 27.72 6.27
N VAL A 67 -2.60 26.40 6.16
CA VAL A 67 -2.92 25.73 4.89
C VAL A 67 -4.01 24.66 5.05
N SER A 68 -4.52 24.20 3.91
CA SER A 68 -5.66 23.30 3.79
C SER A 68 -6.96 23.92 4.29
N TYR A 69 -8.08 23.25 4.01
CA TYR A 69 -9.39 23.67 4.50
C TYR A 69 -9.47 23.50 6.02
N GLY A 70 -10.12 24.45 6.69
CA GLY A 70 -10.26 24.45 8.15
C GLY A 70 -9.00 24.84 8.92
N ALA A 71 -7.92 25.24 8.23
CA ALA A 71 -6.68 25.74 8.84
C ALA A 71 -6.12 24.83 9.95
N THR A 72 -6.17 23.51 9.75
CA THR A 72 -5.76 22.52 10.76
C THR A 72 -4.25 22.45 10.96
N TYR A 73 -3.48 23.06 10.04
CA TYR A 73 -2.04 23.23 10.15
C TYR A 73 -1.69 24.71 10.03
N THR A 74 -0.89 25.20 10.99
CA THR A 74 -0.30 26.54 11.01
C THR A 74 1.20 26.40 11.23
N SER A 75 1.98 27.06 10.39
CA SER A 75 3.45 26.99 10.42
C SER A 75 4.01 27.79 11.61
N THR A 76 4.99 27.24 12.33
CA THR A 76 5.66 27.92 13.46
C THR A 76 6.93 28.68 13.06
N ASP A 77 7.47 28.36 11.88
CA ASP A 77 8.76 28.79 11.37
C ASP A 77 8.77 28.65 9.83
N PRO A 78 9.62 29.41 9.09
CA PRO A 78 9.58 29.38 7.63
C PRO A 78 9.66 27.97 7.02
N THR A 79 8.58 27.53 6.36
CA THR A 79 8.39 26.15 5.90
C THR A 79 8.11 26.09 4.41
N THR A 80 8.89 25.33 3.63
CA THR A 80 8.59 25.09 2.21
C THR A 80 7.61 23.93 2.05
N ILE A 81 6.48 24.18 1.38
CA ILE A 81 5.45 23.18 1.08
C ILE A 81 5.39 22.88 -0.42
N ALA A 82 4.89 21.70 -0.78
CA ALA A 82 4.67 21.27 -2.16
C ALA A 82 3.20 20.87 -2.38
N LEU A 83 2.60 21.35 -3.47
CA LEU A 83 1.25 21.00 -3.90
C LEU A 83 1.28 19.80 -4.83
N LEU A 84 0.54 18.73 -4.49
CA LEU A 84 0.42 17.52 -5.30
C LEU A 84 -0.99 17.44 -5.92
N PRO A 85 -1.13 17.10 -7.22
CA PRO A 85 -2.41 17.00 -7.92
C PRO A 85 -3.06 15.63 -7.67
N ILE A 86 -3.25 15.27 -6.40
CA ILE A 86 -3.91 14.02 -5.99
C ILE A 86 -4.74 14.27 -4.73
N GLY A 87 -5.90 13.62 -4.63
CA GLY A 87 -6.83 13.74 -3.52
C GLY A 87 -7.61 12.45 -3.31
N TYR A 88 -8.70 12.54 -2.54
CA TYR A 88 -9.51 11.38 -2.14
C TYR A 88 -10.56 10.92 -3.18
N ALA A 89 -10.74 11.68 -4.26
CA ALA A 89 -11.83 11.50 -5.22
C ALA A 89 -11.68 10.25 -6.10
#